data_AF-A0A2P8AZ54-F1
#
_entry.id   AF-A0A2P8AZ54-F1
#
_cell.length_a   1.000
_cell.length_b   1.000
_cell.length_c   1.000
_cell.angle_alpha   90.00
_cell.angle_beta   90.00
_cell.angle_gamma   90.00
#
_symmetry.space_group_name_H-M   'P 1'
#
loop_
_entity.id
_entity.type
_entity.pdbx_description
1 polymer ?
#
loop_
_entity_poly.entity_id
_entity_poly.type
_entity_poly.pdbx_seq_one_letter_code
_entity_poly.pdbx_strand_id
1 'polypeptide(L)'
;MRRLYMSPRRWSATALTALTVGTAIAVVPTAPAHAAGPTDHVLYWNDVLIRTFRQVGGSPGPLARAGAMVHGAIYDAANSALCADGADRCIGQAYRTKVSPIAGVRPDLATAIDYAAYDTLRSIWPSISFAADLSTAQQDIPSSSARTDGQRMGSASAQAMISFRANDGSPDTSTYADGTVAGQWRRTGSGEPADPSWGLLRPFAMTSNTQFRPGPPAGYSSYAQLLASKAYADQVNEVKSLGAANSTTRTADQTQAAWFWANDLNGTYKPPGQLFAHTQIVAKSAKLTQAGNARLFALVGLAMGDAAIVAWDTKYQTSIDLWRPESAIHEPQDDNNADTKPDATWKPLSADTNGVNFSPPFPSYTSGHATFAAAWAGAMKGFFSTDAFRFVGTTEDPHASGVLRSFTGFSAAATENARSRVYLGVHYQFDADGGMSSGSALANHVTGNFLRPAVPAYAFDGFYEGQVKYDSSYPDGVAGGSMTLTFGLSANGTPVTDLNAVVGVSWNGQPGASSGAVSVVNGRYQVTILPGKACGLRGQTLSVLLRDGSSRNLFVTCTVV
;
A
#
# COMPACT_ATOMS: atom_id res chain seq x y z
N MET A 1 -17.47 -6.77 84.45
CA MET A 1 -18.45 -6.34 85.46
C MET A 1 -19.79 -6.08 84.77
N ARG A 2 -20.87 -6.64 85.36
CA ARG A 2 -22.31 -6.44 85.13
C ARG A 2 -22.95 -6.78 83.76
N ARG A 3 -23.72 -7.88 83.80
CA ARG A 3 -24.90 -8.21 82.99
C ARG A 3 -26.07 -7.25 83.29
N LEU A 4 -27.04 -7.17 82.36
CA LEU A 4 -28.52 -7.21 82.54
C LEU A 4 -29.19 -6.95 81.17
N TYR A 5 -29.80 -7.94 80.49
CA TYR A 5 -31.23 -8.32 80.49
C TYR A 5 -32.22 -7.21 80.06
N MET A 6 -32.92 -7.39 78.93
CA MET A 6 -34.38 -7.58 78.84
C MET A 6 -34.95 -7.41 77.40
N SER A 7 -35.89 -8.30 77.06
CA SER A 7 -36.80 -8.35 75.90
C SER A 7 -37.99 -7.35 76.04
N PRO A 8 -39.12 -7.49 75.31
CA PRO A 8 -39.39 -7.59 73.86
C PRO A 8 -40.42 -6.51 73.42
N ARG A 9 -40.78 -6.38 72.13
CA ARG A 9 -42.20 -6.34 71.69
C ARG A 9 -42.39 -6.14 70.18
N ARG A 10 -43.39 -6.89 69.69
CA ARG A 10 -44.02 -6.96 68.37
C ARG A 10 -44.71 -5.65 68.00
N TRP A 11 -44.70 -5.27 66.72
CA TRP A 11 -45.81 -4.54 66.09
C TRP A 11 -46.07 -5.05 64.67
N SER A 12 -47.35 -5.15 64.37
CA SER A 12 -48.00 -5.90 63.29
C SER A 12 -47.90 -5.22 61.92
N ALA A 13 -47.99 -6.03 60.89
CA ALA A 13 -48.03 -5.63 59.49
C ALA A 13 -49.33 -4.89 59.13
N THR A 14 -49.19 -3.79 58.38
CA THR A 14 -50.28 -3.16 57.63
C THR A 14 -49.96 -3.29 56.15
N ALA A 15 -50.74 -4.09 55.43
CA ALA A 15 -50.64 -4.24 53.99
C ALA A 15 -51.26 -3.03 53.29
N LEU A 16 -50.45 -2.30 52.51
CA LEU A 16 -50.93 -1.30 51.55
C LEU A 16 -50.87 -1.93 50.16
N THR A 17 -52.02 -2.30 49.61
CA THR A 17 -52.19 -2.66 48.20
C THR A 17 -52.09 -1.40 47.34
N ALA A 18 -50.93 -1.19 46.70
CA ALA A 18 -50.77 -0.23 45.63
C ALA A 18 -51.09 -0.92 44.28
N LEU A 19 -52.22 -0.57 43.66
CA LEU A 19 -52.47 -0.88 42.25
C LEU A 19 -51.45 -0.11 41.41
N THR A 20 -50.42 -0.81 40.92
CA THR A 20 -49.58 -0.31 39.84
C THR A 20 -50.18 -0.80 38.53
N VAL A 21 -50.72 0.14 37.73
CA VAL A 21 -51.04 -0.13 36.32
C VAL A 21 -49.71 -0.21 35.59
N GLY A 22 -49.15 -1.42 35.52
CA GLY A 22 -47.96 -1.70 34.74
C GLY A 22 -48.31 -1.70 33.25
N THR A 23 -48.01 -0.61 32.55
CA THR A 23 -47.87 -0.64 31.10
C THR A 23 -46.69 -1.54 30.76
N ALA A 24 -46.97 -2.78 30.33
CA ALA A 24 -45.96 -3.63 29.73
C ALA A 24 -45.49 -2.96 28.43
N ILE A 25 -44.37 -2.25 28.49
CA ILE A 25 -43.63 -1.86 27.29
C ILE A 25 -43.08 -3.15 26.70
N ALA A 26 -43.72 -3.64 25.63
CA ALA A 26 -43.14 -4.69 24.82
C ALA A 26 -41.83 -4.15 24.24
N VAL A 27 -40.70 -4.55 24.85
CA VAL A 27 -39.39 -4.39 24.22
C VAL A 27 -39.39 -5.34 23.03
N VAL A 28 -39.73 -4.82 21.86
CA VAL A 28 -39.51 -5.53 20.59
C VAL A 28 -37.99 -5.72 20.50
N PRO A 29 -37.47 -6.95 20.48
CA PRO A 29 -36.05 -7.15 20.25
C PRO A 29 -35.73 -6.57 18.87
N THR A 30 -35.04 -5.44 18.84
CA THR A 30 -34.45 -4.93 17.62
C THR A 30 -33.49 -6.00 17.12
N ALA A 31 -33.80 -6.60 15.98
CA ALA A 31 -32.86 -7.46 15.29
C ALA A 31 -31.51 -6.73 15.22
N PRO A 32 -30.37 -7.39 15.49
CA PRO A 32 -29.07 -6.75 15.35
C PRO A 32 -29.01 -6.14 13.95
N ALA A 33 -28.67 -4.85 13.87
CA ALA A 33 -28.47 -4.17 12.60
C ALA A 33 -27.51 -5.03 11.77
N HIS A 34 -27.97 -5.49 10.60
CA HIS A 34 -27.07 -6.20 9.69
C HIS A 34 -25.91 -5.25 9.38
N ALA A 35 -24.68 -5.72 9.56
CA ALA A 35 -23.51 -4.93 9.21
C ALA A 35 -23.57 -4.63 7.70
N ALA A 36 -23.58 -3.35 7.33
CA ALA A 36 -23.59 -2.93 5.93
C ALA A 36 -22.35 -3.47 5.19
N GLY A 37 -22.51 -3.71 3.90
CA GLY A 37 -21.46 -4.14 2.97
C GLY A 37 -20.38 -3.08 2.79
N PRO A 38 -19.30 -3.43 2.07
CA PRO A 38 -18.23 -2.48 1.80
C PRO A 38 -18.74 -1.33 0.93
N THR A 39 -18.27 -0.12 1.23
CA THR A 39 -18.57 1.08 0.43
C THR A 39 -17.51 1.35 -0.64
N ASP A 40 -16.29 0.82 -0.46
CA ASP A 40 -15.24 0.78 -1.47
C ASP A 40 -14.70 -0.65 -1.59
N HIS A 41 -15.03 -1.28 -2.71
CA HIS A 41 -14.72 -2.67 -3.00
C HIS A 41 -13.25 -2.86 -3.35
N VAL A 42 -12.54 -1.85 -3.86
CA VAL A 42 -11.08 -1.95 -4.09
C VAL A 42 -10.34 -2.07 -2.76
N LEU A 43 -10.70 -1.23 -1.79
CA LEU A 43 -10.10 -1.27 -0.46
C LEU A 43 -10.49 -2.56 0.28
N TYR A 44 -11.73 -3.02 0.13
CA TYR A 44 -12.18 -4.30 0.67
C TYR A 44 -11.33 -5.48 0.16
N TRP A 45 -11.14 -5.59 -1.15
CA TRP A 45 -10.33 -6.68 -1.72
C TRP A 45 -8.83 -6.53 -1.45
N ASN A 46 -8.35 -5.31 -1.23
CA ASN A 46 -7.00 -5.11 -0.70
C ASN A 46 -6.86 -5.65 0.73
N ASP A 47 -7.86 -5.45 1.60
CA ASP A 47 -7.86 -6.05 2.95
C ASP A 47 -7.90 -7.59 2.89
N VAL A 48 -8.67 -8.17 1.95
CA VAL A 48 -8.66 -9.62 1.66
C VAL A 48 -7.28 -10.10 1.19
N LEU A 49 -6.63 -9.37 0.27
CA LEU A 49 -5.28 -9.69 -0.21
C LEU A 49 -4.26 -9.69 0.93
N ILE A 50 -4.24 -8.63 1.75
CA ILE A 50 -3.31 -8.50 2.88
C ILE A 50 -3.59 -9.57 3.94
N ARG A 51 -4.86 -9.90 4.23
CA ARG A 51 -5.21 -11.04 5.10
C ARG A 51 -4.68 -12.35 4.53
N THR A 52 -4.74 -12.52 3.21
CA THR A 52 -4.21 -13.71 2.55
C THR A 52 -2.68 -13.78 2.66
N PHE A 53 -1.96 -12.67 2.51
CA PHE A 53 -0.51 -12.62 2.72
C PHE A 53 -0.10 -13.10 4.11
N ARG A 54 -0.83 -12.71 5.17
CA ARG A 54 -0.60 -13.22 6.54
C ARG A 54 -0.75 -14.73 6.63
N GLN A 55 -1.76 -15.27 5.95
CA GLN A 55 -2.07 -16.70 5.95
C GLN A 55 -1.04 -17.53 5.17
N VAL A 56 -0.63 -17.07 3.98
CA VAL A 56 0.24 -17.86 3.09
C VAL A 56 1.73 -17.65 3.37
N GLY A 57 2.13 -16.45 3.83
CA GLY A 57 3.52 -16.11 4.06
C GLY A 57 4.40 -16.28 2.82
N GLY A 58 5.64 -16.70 3.04
CA GLY A 58 6.61 -16.99 1.97
C GLY A 58 7.46 -15.79 1.57
N SER A 59 8.10 -15.92 0.40
CA SER A 59 8.98 -14.92 -0.19
C SER A 59 8.20 -13.71 -0.72
N PRO A 60 8.81 -12.52 -0.77
CA PRO A 60 8.11 -11.30 -1.19
C PRO A 60 7.81 -11.25 -2.70
N GLY A 61 8.57 -11.95 -3.55
CA GLY A 61 8.33 -11.99 -4.99
C GLY A 61 6.91 -12.49 -5.35
N PRO A 62 6.54 -13.72 -4.93
CA PRO A 62 5.18 -14.24 -5.11
C PRO A 62 4.07 -13.32 -4.63
N LEU A 63 4.26 -12.66 -3.49
CA LEU A 63 3.27 -11.75 -2.92
C LEU A 63 3.13 -10.45 -3.73
N ALA A 64 4.24 -9.87 -4.18
CA ALA A 64 4.22 -8.71 -5.06
C ALA A 64 3.53 -9.02 -6.41
N ARG A 65 3.80 -10.19 -6.99
CA ARG A 65 3.11 -10.69 -8.20
C ARG A 65 1.61 -10.85 -7.97
N ALA A 66 1.19 -11.42 -6.84
CA ALA A 66 -0.22 -11.56 -6.51
C ALA A 66 -0.94 -10.21 -6.40
N GLY A 67 -0.30 -9.21 -5.75
CA GLY A 67 -0.82 -7.85 -5.69
C GLY A 67 -0.94 -7.19 -7.07
N ALA A 68 0.05 -7.37 -7.95
CA ALA A 68 0.01 -6.89 -9.33
C ALA A 68 -1.14 -7.52 -10.14
N MET A 69 -1.36 -8.82 -9.98
CA MET A 69 -2.45 -9.54 -10.65
C MET A 69 -3.82 -9.05 -10.19
N VAL A 70 -4.06 -9.04 -8.88
CA VAL A 70 -5.36 -8.66 -8.31
C VAL A 70 -5.72 -7.23 -8.69
N HIS A 71 -4.82 -6.28 -8.44
CA HIS A 71 -5.10 -4.87 -8.70
C HIS A 71 -5.13 -4.52 -10.19
N GLY A 72 -4.34 -5.21 -11.03
CA GLY A 72 -4.44 -5.07 -12.49
C GLY A 72 -5.77 -5.60 -13.06
N ALA A 73 -6.29 -6.71 -12.54
CA ALA A 73 -7.59 -7.25 -12.94
C ALA A 73 -8.74 -6.36 -12.47
N ILE A 74 -8.68 -5.87 -11.22
CA ILE A 74 -9.61 -4.87 -10.67
C ILE A 74 -9.64 -3.62 -11.55
N TYR A 75 -8.47 -3.11 -11.96
CA TYR A 75 -8.39 -1.94 -12.82
C TYR A 75 -9.10 -2.15 -14.15
N ASP A 76 -8.82 -3.25 -14.87
CA ASP A 76 -9.45 -3.50 -16.16
C ASP A 76 -10.97 -3.68 -16.04
N ALA A 77 -11.44 -4.32 -14.97
CA ALA A 77 -12.87 -4.47 -14.70
C ALA A 77 -13.53 -3.11 -14.40
N ALA A 78 -12.94 -2.32 -13.50
CA ALA A 78 -13.45 -1.01 -13.14
C ALA A 78 -13.42 -0.04 -14.34
N ASN A 79 -12.34 -0.06 -15.11
CA ASN A 79 -12.18 0.75 -16.31
C ASN A 79 -13.22 0.34 -17.36
N SER A 80 -13.40 -0.96 -17.61
CA SER A 80 -14.41 -1.46 -18.55
C SER A 80 -15.82 -1.06 -18.14
N ALA A 81 -16.15 -1.16 -16.84
CA ALA A 81 -17.48 -0.82 -16.33
C ALA A 81 -17.78 0.67 -16.50
N LEU A 82 -16.82 1.53 -16.20
CA LEU A 82 -16.98 2.98 -16.37
C LEU A 82 -16.97 3.39 -17.84
N CYS A 83 -16.19 2.72 -18.68
CA CYS A 83 -16.21 2.94 -20.13
C CYS A 83 -17.57 2.64 -20.79
N ALA A 84 -18.43 1.85 -20.14
CA ALA A 84 -19.77 1.55 -20.65
C ALA A 84 -20.65 2.81 -20.78
N ASP A 85 -20.36 3.85 -19.98
CA ASP A 85 -21.05 5.14 -20.02
C ASP A 85 -20.50 6.11 -21.06
N GLY A 86 -19.43 5.73 -21.77
CA GLY A 86 -18.75 6.55 -22.75
C GLY A 86 -17.23 6.42 -22.64
N ALA A 87 -16.52 6.62 -23.76
CA ALA A 87 -15.05 6.58 -23.77
C ALA A 87 -14.41 7.66 -22.88
N ASP A 88 -15.15 8.75 -22.67
CA ASP A 88 -14.84 9.89 -21.82
C ASP A 88 -15.03 9.58 -20.32
N ARG A 89 -15.71 8.48 -19.98
CA ARG A 89 -15.98 8.01 -18.60
C ARG A 89 -15.01 6.96 -18.10
N CYS A 90 -14.21 6.37 -19.00
CA CYS A 90 -13.13 5.46 -18.66
C CYS A 90 -12.20 6.05 -17.58
N ILE A 91 -11.63 5.18 -16.74
CA ILE A 91 -10.55 5.55 -15.82
C ILE A 91 -9.30 5.94 -16.61
N GLY A 92 -8.97 5.16 -17.65
CA GLY A 92 -7.83 5.45 -18.52
C GLY A 92 -7.58 4.36 -19.56
N GLN A 93 -6.33 4.28 -20.01
CA GLN A 93 -5.82 3.26 -20.90
C GLN A 93 -6.01 1.88 -20.28
N ALA A 94 -6.75 1.00 -20.96
CA ALA A 94 -6.87 -0.41 -20.59
C ALA A 94 -5.49 -1.07 -20.43
N TYR A 95 -5.33 -1.92 -19.42
CA TYR A 95 -4.07 -2.61 -19.15
C TYR A 95 -3.91 -3.86 -20.02
N ARG A 96 -4.77 -4.86 -19.82
CA ARG A 96 -4.79 -6.11 -20.59
C ARG A 96 -6.02 -6.22 -21.46
N THR A 97 -7.16 -5.78 -20.97
CA THR A 97 -8.43 -5.95 -21.66
C THR A 97 -9.38 -4.78 -21.44
N LYS A 98 -10.30 -4.61 -22.40
CA LYS A 98 -11.46 -3.74 -22.28
C LYS A 98 -12.69 -4.55 -22.68
N VAL A 99 -13.53 -4.87 -21.70
CA VAL A 99 -14.71 -5.72 -21.91
C VAL A 99 -15.92 -4.84 -22.25
N SER A 100 -16.58 -5.11 -23.37
CA SER A 100 -17.81 -4.40 -23.74
C SER A 100 -18.98 -4.80 -22.83
N PRO A 101 -19.85 -3.85 -22.44
CA PRO A 101 -21.07 -4.14 -21.69
C PRO A 101 -22.08 -4.92 -22.55
N ILE A 102 -23.10 -5.52 -21.92
CA ILE A 102 -24.26 -6.02 -22.67
C ILE A 102 -24.99 -4.82 -23.26
N ALA A 103 -25.45 -4.95 -24.51
CA ALA A 103 -26.18 -3.89 -25.18
C ALA A 103 -27.39 -3.42 -24.34
N GLY A 104 -27.43 -2.13 -24.02
CA GLY A 104 -28.50 -1.52 -23.21
C GLY A 104 -28.38 -1.75 -21.70
N VAL A 105 -27.30 -2.37 -21.21
CA VAL A 105 -27.04 -2.58 -19.79
C VAL A 105 -25.86 -1.73 -19.35
N ARG A 106 -26.01 -1.03 -18.21
CA ARG A 106 -24.90 -0.41 -17.50
C ARG A 106 -24.39 -1.41 -16.45
N PRO A 107 -23.16 -1.94 -16.56
CA PRO A 107 -22.63 -2.89 -15.60
C PRO A 107 -22.43 -2.23 -14.22
N ASP A 108 -22.71 -2.99 -13.17
CA ASP A 108 -22.44 -2.54 -11.80
C ASP A 108 -20.93 -2.56 -11.52
N LEU A 109 -20.39 -1.38 -11.16
CA LEU A 109 -18.95 -1.18 -10.94
C LEU A 109 -18.41 -2.03 -9.80
N ALA A 110 -19.12 -2.05 -8.66
CA ALA A 110 -18.73 -2.79 -7.48
C ALA A 110 -18.65 -4.30 -7.77
N THR A 111 -19.67 -4.84 -8.44
CA THR A 111 -19.70 -6.24 -8.85
C THR A 111 -18.61 -6.59 -9.86
N ALA A 112 -18.28 -5.70 -10.80
CA ALA A 112 -17.16 -5.90 -11.70
C ALA A 112 -15.83 -6.00 -10.96
N ILE A 113 -15.60 -5.14 -9.97
CA ILE A 113 -14.42 -5.19 -9.09
C ILE A 113 -14.39 -6.49 -8.29
N ASP A 114 -15.53 -6.86 -7.69
CA ASP A 114 -15.63 -8.03 -6.81
C ASP A 114 -15.27 -9.33 -7.52
N TYR A 115 -15.86 -9.58 -8.68
CA TYR A 115 -15.59 -10.80 -9.42
C TYR A 115 -14.19 -10.79 -10.04
N ALA A 116 -13.65 -9.63 -10.41
CA ALA A 116 -12.26 -9.54 -10.86
C ALA A 116 -11.27 -9.94 -9.77
N ALA A 117 -11.47 -9.45 -8.54
CA ALA A 117 -10.63 -9.78 -7.39
C ALA A 117 -10.80 -11.25 -6.97
N TYR A 118 -12.05 -11.68 -6.79
CA TYR A 118 -12.41 -13.03 -6.36
C TYR A 118 -11.81 -14.12 -7.26
N ASP A 119 -12.04 -14.02 -8.58
CA ASP A 119 -11.56 -15.04 -9.52
C ASP A 119 -10.03 -15.03 -9.64
N THR A 120 -9.40 -13.85 -9.55
CA THR A 120 -7.93 -13.75 -9.55
C THR A 120 -7.33 -14.40 -8.29
N LEU A 121 -7.86 -14.09 -7.10
CA LEU A 121 -7.41 -14.65 -5.83
C LEU A 121 -7.58 -16.18 -5.78
N ARG A 122 -8.74 -16.68 -6.19
CA ARG A 122 -9.02 -18.12 -6.28
C ARG A 122 -8.08 -18.83 -7.27
N SER A 123 -7.66 -18.16 -8.35
CA SER A 123 -6.69 -18.71 -9.28
C SER A 123 -5.27 -18.75 -8.72
N ILE A 124 -4.88 -17.77 -7.90
CA ILE A 124 -3.55 -17.72 -7.28
C ILE A 124 -3.44 -18.74 -6.14
N TRP A 125 -4.47 -18.83 -5.29
CA TRP A 125 -4.52 -19.73 -4.15
C TRP A 125 -5.77 -20.62 -4.18
N PRO A 126 -5.76 -21.69 -4.98
CA PRO A 126 -6.93 -22.57 -5.15
C PRO A 126 -7.32 -23.34 -3.87
N SER A 127 -6.43 -23.42 -2.87
CA SER A 127 -6.69 -24.05 -1.57
C SER A 127 -7.40 -23.12 -0.56
N ILE A 128 -7.54 -21.83 -0.87
CA ILE A 128 -8.22 -20.85 0.00
C ILE A 128 -9.60 -20.54 -0.59
N SER A 129 -10.64 -20.66 0.23
CA SER A 129 -11.99 -20.26 -0.15
C SER A 129 -12.22 -18.77 0.11
N PHE A 130 -12.53 -18.03 -0.95
CA PHE A 130 -12.91 -16.61 -0.90
C PHE A 130 -14.43 -16.41 -1.02
N ALA A 131 -15.23 -17.47 -0.89
CA ALA A 131 -16.67 -17.42 -1.12
C ALA A 131 -17.41 -16.54 -0.09
N ALA A 132 -16.98 -16.58 1.18
CA ALA A 132 -17.50 -15.72 2.22
C ALA A 132 -17.17 -14.24 1.94
N ASP A 133 -15.96 -13.97 1.47
CA ASP A 133 -15.54 -12.60 1.11
C ASP A 133 -16.40 -12.05 -0.03
N LEU A 134 -16.61 -12.84 -1.10
CA LEU A 134 -17.50 -12.46 -2.19
C LEU A 134 -18.94 -12.25 -1.70
N SER A 135 -19.44 -13.12 -0.82
CA SER A 135 -20.78 -12.98 -0.25
C SER A 135 -20.93 -11.67 0.52
N THR A 136 -19.95 -11.29 1.34
CA THR A 136 -19.93 -10.03 2.08
C THR A 136 -19.84 -8.83 1.13
N ALA A 137 -18.98 -8.90 0.11
CA ALA A 137 -18.86 -7.81 -0.87
C ALA A 137 -20.19 -7.55 -1.59
N GLN A 138 -20.93 -8.61 -1.88
CA GLN A 138 -22.13 -8.57 -2.71
C GLN A 138 -23.45 -8.37 -1.95
N GLN A 139 -23.42 -8.31 -0.60
CA GLN A 139 -24.62 -8.41 0.23
C GLN A 139 -25.62 -7.25 0.06
N ASP A 140 -25.12 -6.06 -0.26
CA ASP A 140 -25.95 -4.84 -0.41
C ASP A 140 -26.26 -4.52 -1.88
N ILE A 141 -25.78 -5.32 -2.84
CA ILE A 141 -25.96 -5.06 -4.28
C ILE A 141 -27.19 -5.83 -4.77
N PRO A 142 -28.27 -5.16 -5.21
CA PRO A 142 -29.48 -5.83 -5.66
C PRO A 142 -29.26 -6.73 -6.88
N SER A 143 -29.96 -7.86 -6.92
CA SER A 143 -30.01 -8.70 -8.12
C SER A 143 -30.62 -7.90 -9.27
N SER A 144 -29.88 -7.76 -10.37
CA SER A 144 -30.25 -6.94 -11.53
C SER A 144 -29.41 -7.32 -12.76
N SER A 145 -29.83 -6.88 -13.95
CA SER A 145 -29.01 -7.03 -15.17
C SER A 145 -27.66 -6.32 -15.05
N ALA A 146 -27.61 -5.18 -14.36
CA ALA A 146 -26.38 -4.46 -14.07
C ALA A 146 -25.40 -5.31 -13.23
N ARG A 147 -25.91 -5.98 -12.19
CA ARG A 147 -25.12 -6.91 -11.37
C ARG A 147 -24.61 -8.10 -12.19
N THR A 148 -25.47 -8.71 -13.01
CA THR A 148 -25.07 -9.83 -13.89
C THR A 148 -24.01 -9.43 -14.92
N ASP A 149 -24.16 -8.24 -15.53
CA ASP A 149 -23.18 -7.71 -16.49
C ASP A 149 -21.85 -7.38 -15.79
N GLY A 150 -21.91 -6.78 -14.59
CA GLY A 150 -20.76 -6.54 -13.72
C GLY A 150 -20.01 -7.83 -13.41
N GLN A 151 -20.71 -8.90 -13.04
CA GLN A 151 -20.10 -10.21 -12.79
C GLN A 151 -19.36 -10.74 -14.03
N ARG A 152 -20.01 -10.77 -15.20
CA ARG A 152 -19.36 -11.22 -16.45
C ARG A 152 -18.10 -10.40 -16.73
N MET A 153 -18.21 -9.08 -16.59
CA MET A 153 -17.12 -8.15 -16.85
C MET A 153 -15.94 -8.35 -15.91
N GLY A 154 -16.21 -8.53 -14.61
CA GLY A 154 -15.21 -8.84 -13.59
C GLY A 154 -14.47 -10.14 -13.89
N SER A 155 -15.22 -11.24 -14.07
CA SER A 155 -14.65 -12.55 -14.38
C SER A 155 -13.86 -12.56 -15.70
N ALA A 156 -14.32 -11.84 -16.73
CA ALA A 156 -13.57 -11.70 -17.99
C ALA A 156 -12.26 -10.94 -17.82
N SER A 157 -12.24 -9.92 -16.96
CA SER A 157 -11.02 -9.14 -16.64
C SER A 157 -10.03 -9.97 -15.82
N ALA A 158 -10.52 -10.73 -14.82
CA ALA A 158 -9.71 -11.72 -14.11
C ALA A 158 -9.11 -12.75 -15.07
N GLN A 159 -9.91 -13.31 -15.97
CA GLN A 159 -9.43 -14.32 -16.93
C GLN A 159 -8.35 -13.76 -17.85
N ALA A 160 -8.46 -12.51 -18.29
CA ALA A 160 -7.42 -11.87 -19.09
C ALA A 160 -6.10 -11.74 -18.32
N MET A 161 -6.15 -11.34 -17.04
CA MET A 161 -4.98 -11.29 -16.16
C MET A 161 -4.39 -12.68 -15.91
N ILE A 162 -5.22 -13.66 -15.55
CA ILE A 162 -4.81 -15.05 -15.29
C ILE A 162 -4.11 -15.63 -16.53
N SER A 163 -4.69 -15.43 -17.71
CA SER A 163 -4.11 -15.88 -18.98
C SER A 163 -2.80 -15.14 -19.29
N PHE A 164 -2.72 -13.84 -19.00
CA PHE A 164 -1.48 -13.07 -19.11
C PHE A 164 -0.41 -13.52 -18.12
N ARG A 165 -0.77 -14.17 -17.01
CA ARG A 165 0.21 -14.72 -16.06
C ARG A 165 0.38 -16.22 -16.16
N ALA A 166 -0.34 -16.88 -17.06
CA ALA A 166 -0.11 -18.28 -17.38
C ALA A 166 1.28 -18.44 -18.02
N ASN A 167 2.07 -19.37 -17.48
CA ASN A 167 3.42 -19.70 -17.94
C ASN A 167 4.37 -18.50 -17.97
N ASP A 168 4.27 -17.62 -16.98
CA ASP A 168 5.11 -16.43 -16.87
C ASP A 168 6.45 -16.70 -16.17
N GLY A 169 6.73 -17.95 -15.80
CA GLY A 169 7.90 -18.37 -15.01
C GLY A 169 7.59 -18.67 -13.54
N SER A 170 6.34 -18.48 -13.08
CA SER A 170 5.88 -18.85 -11.73
C SER A 170 5.06 -20.17 -11.75
N PRO A 171 5.12 -21.01 -10.70
CA PRO A 171 5.97 -20.91 -9.52
C PRO A 171 7.44 -21.19 -9.84
N ASP A 172 8.34 -20.68 -9.00
CA ASP A 172 9.75 -21.01 -9.09
C ASP A 172 10.01 -22.41 -8.50
N THR A 173 10.70 -23.26 -9.26
CA THR A 173 11.11 -24.61 -8.86
C THR A 173 12.62 -24.83 -9.00
N SER A 174 13.36 -23.75 -9.21
CA SER A 174 14.80 -23.80 -9.42
C SER A 174 15.57 -24.02 -8.12
N THR A 175 16.67 -24.75 -8.25
CA THR A 175 17.66 -24.93 -7.18
C THR A 175 18.79 -23.93 -7.34
N TYR A 176 19.41 -23.52 -6.23
CA TYR A 176 20.61 -22.68 -6.24
C TYR A 176 21.68 -23.25 -5.31
N ALA A 177 22.91 -23.36 -5.81
CA ALA A 177 24.04 -23.88 -5.06
C ALA A 177 24.67 -22.79 -4.18
N ASP A 178 25.28 -23.20 -3.07
CA ASP A 178 26.07 -22.27 -2.27
C ASP A 178 27.35 -21.87 -3.02
N GLY A 179 27.71 -20.61 -2.87
CA GLY A 179 28.96 -20.08 -3.39
C GLY A 179 30.18 -20.59 -2.65
N THR A 180 31.26 -20.83 -3.39
CA THR A 180 32.51 -21.42 -2.87
C THR A 180 33.69 -20.45 -2.88
N VAL A 181 33.49 -19.22 -3.35
CA VAL A 181 34.52 -18.17 -3.40
C VAL A 181 34.12 -16.97 -2.55
N ALA A 182 35.08 -16.20 -2.05
CA ALA A 182 34.84 -15.00 -1.27
C ALA A 182 33.92 -14.02 -2.02
N GLY A 183 32.96 -13.41 -1.30
CA GLY A 183 31.94 -12.53 -1.88
C GLY A 183 30.73 -13.24 -2.49
N GLN A 184 30.85 -14.52 -2.87
CA GLN A 184 29.73 -15.28 -3.44
C GLN A 184 28.73 -15.69 -2.35
N TRP A 185 27.44 -15.50 -2.61
CA TRP A 185 26.37 -15.82 -1.66
C TRP A 185 26.35 -17.30 -1.30
N ARG A 186 26.09 -17.56 -0.03
CA ARG A 186 25.91 -18.89 0.56
C ARG A 186 24.87 -18.82 1.67
N ARG A 187 24.20 -19.93 1.95
CA ARG A 187 23.22 -20.03 3.05
C ARG A 187 23.85 -19.65 4.39
N THR A 188 23.08 -18.90 5.20
CA THR A 188 23.43 -18.53 6.58
C THR A 188 22.57 -19.27 7.61
N GLY A 189 22.05 -20.46 7.24
CA GLY A 189 21.22 -21.29 8.13
C GLY A 189 19.73 -20.89 8.23
N SER A 190 19.26 -19.92 7.46
CA SER A 190 17.88 -19.40 7.51
C SER A 190 16.88 -20.06 6.56
N GLY A 191 17.33 -21.02 5.73
CA GLY A 191 16.50 -21.80 4.82
C GLY A 191 17.08 -21.95 3.43
N GLU A 192 16.27 -22.49 2.53
CA GLU A 192 16.62 -22.66 1.12
C GLU A 192 16.63 -21.34 0.33
N PRO A 193 17.43 -21.24 -0.75
CA PRO A 193 17.49 -20.06 -1.62
C PRO A 193 16.10 -19.67 -2.10
N ALA A 194 15.70 -18.44 -1.79
CA ALA A 194 14.35 -17.96 -2.10
C ALA A 194 14.22 -17.52 -3.56
N ASP A 195 13.46 -18.29 -4.33
CA ASP A 195 13.04 -18.01 -5.71
C ASP A 195 14.17 -17.59 -6.67
N PRO A 196 15.23 -18.40 -6.89
CA PRO A 196 16.39 -18.01 -7.70
C PRO A 196 16.09 -17.59 -9.15
N SER A 197 15.03 -18.12 -9.76
CA SER A 197 14.58 -17.81 -11.11
C SER A 197 13.54 -16.70 -11.17
N TRP A 198 13.18 -16.06 -10.05
CA TRP A 198 12.15 -15.02 -10.03
C TRP A 198 12.46 -13.83 -10.96
N GLY A 199 13.76 -13.54 -11.17
CA GLY A 199 14.23 -12.53 -12.10
C GLY A 199 14.01 -12.84 -13.58
N LEU A 200 13.61 -14.07 -13.90
CA LEU A 200 13.36 -14.54 -15.26
C LEU A 200 11.87 -14.50 -15.64
N LEU A 201 11.00 -14.07 -14.73
CA LEU A 201 9.57 -13.97 -15.00
C LEU A 201 9.29 -12.98 -16.13
N ARG A 202 8.26 -13.26 -16.92
CA ARG A 202 7.71 -12.28 -17.87
C ARG A 202 7.27 -11.03 -17.10
N PRO A 203 7.76 -9.83 -17.44
CA PRO A 203 7.34 -8.62 -16.74
C PRO A 203 5.87 -8.23 -16.96
N PHE A 204 5.35 -7.36 -16.10
CA PHE A 204 4.02 -6.76 -16.17
C PHE A 204 3.98 -5.50 -17.04
N ALA A 205 4.97 -4.63 -16.88
CA ALA A 205 5.07 -3.32 -17.52
C ALA A 205 6.45 -3.05 -18.15
N MET A 206 7.51 -3.69 -17.64
CA MET A 206 8.82 -3.66 -18.31
C MET A 206 8.78 -4.39 -19.66
N THR A 207 9.71 -4.01 -20.53
CA THR A 207 9.94 -4.62 -21.84
C THR A 207 10.87 -5.83 -21.76
N SER A 208 11.74 -5.88 -20.75
CA SER A 208 12.63 -7.01 -20.43
C SER A 208 12.94 -6.99 -18.94
N ASN A 209 13.39 -8.13 -18.39
CA ASN A 209 13.79 -8.25 -16.99
C ASN A 209 15.00 -7.38 -16.63
N THR A 210 15.87 -7.09 -17.59
CA THR A 210 17.09 -6.30 -17.37
C THR A 210 16.89 -4.79 -17.55
N GLN A 211 15.69 -4.32 -17.95
CA GLN A 211 15.46 -2.93 -18.36
C GLN A 211 15.87 -1.92 -17.29
N PHE A 212 15.63 -2.24 -16.02
CA PHE A 212 15.96 -1.37 -14.87
C PHE A 212 16.94 -2.04 -13.90
N ARG A 213 17.71 -3.01 -14.37
CA ARG A 213 18.80 -3.60 -13.57
C ARG A 213 19.79 -2.49 -13.18
N PRO A 214 20.16 -2.37 -11.90
CA PRO A 214 21.14 -1.37 -11.50
C PRO A 214 22.53 -1.74 -12.05
N GLY A 215 23.45 -0.78 -12.03
CA GLY A 215 24.87 -1.09 -12.29
C GLY A 215 25.42 -2.09 -11.26
N PRO A 216 26.64 -2.62 -11.47
CA PRO A 216 27.25 -3.50 -10.48
C PRO A 216 27.49 -2.79 -9.14
N PRO A 217 27.56 -3.53 -8.01
CA PRO A 217 27.79 -2.95 -6.69
C PRO A 217 29.08 -2.12 -6.65
N ALA A 218 28.96 -0.86 -6.25
CA ALA A 218 30.04 0.14 -6.25
C ALA A 218 30.81 0.28 -7.60
N GLY A 219 30.22 -0.14 -8.72
CA GLY A 219 30.82 -0.06 -10.05
C GLY A 219 31.78 -1.20 -10.42
N TYR A 220 31.96 -2.22 -9.56
CA TYR A 220 32.94 -3.29 -9.78
C TYR A 220 32.31 -4.53 -10.42
N SER A 221 32.90 -5.04 -11.50
CA SER A 221 32.35 -6.17 -12.27
C SER A 221 32.81 -7.56 -11.80
N SER A 222 33.66 -7.64 -10.76
CA SER A 222 34.15 -8.90 -10.20
C SER A 222 34.27 -8.85 -8.68
N TYR A 223 34.15 -10.00 -7.99
CA TYR A 223 34.35 -10.09 -6.54
C TYR A 223 35.74 -9.59 -6.13
N ALA A 224 36.80 -10.00 -6.83
CA ALA A 224 38.17 -9.61 -6.46
C ALA A 224 38.36 -8.09 -6.40
N GLN A 225 37.82 -7.36 -7.39
CA GLN A 225 37.90 -5.90 -7.41
C GLN A 225 36.98 -5.25 -6.36
N LEU A 226 35.76 -5.77 -6.22
CA LEU A 226 34.80 -5.26 -5.23
C LEU A 226 35.37 -5.41 -3.83
N LEU A 227 35.75 -6.62 -3.45
CA LEU A 227 36.18 -6.98 -2.09
C LEU A 227 37.45 -6.24 -1.67
N ALA A 228 38.43 -6.11 -2.57
CA ALA A 228 39.67 -5.36 -2.29
C ALA A 228 39.46 -3.83 -2.21
N SER A 229 38.27 -3.31 -2.58
CA SER A 229 38.04 -1.87 -2.64
C SER A 229 37.77 -1.26 -1.27
N LYS A 230 38.20 0.00 -1.09
CA LYS A 230 37.81 0.82 0.06
C LYS A 230 36.28 0.98 0.16
N ALA A 231 35.61 1.09 -0.98
CA ALA A 231 34.16 1.23 -1.03
C ALA A 231 33.45 0.03 -0.38
N TYR A 232 33.96 -1.19 -0.58
CA TYR A 232 33.42 -2.37 0.08
C TYR A 232 33.74 -2.39 1.59
N ALA A 233 34.98 -2.06 1.98
CA ALA A 233 35.36 -1.98 3.39
C ALA A 233 34.48 -1.00 4.19
N ASP A 234 34.20 0.18 3.63
CA ASP A 234 33.33 1.19 4.25
C ASP A 234 31.91 0.63 4.50
N GLN A 235 31.40 -0.17 3.57
CA GLN A 235 30.06 -0.77 3.63
C GLN A 235 29.98 -1.88 4.68
N VAL A 236 30.98 -2.77 4.70
CA VAL A 236 31.09 -3.82 5.73
C VAL A 236 31.22 -3.20 7.12
N ASN A 237 32.09 -2.19 7.28
CA ASN A 237 32.31 -1.54 8.58
C ASN A 237 31.09 -0.75 9.06
N GLU A 238 30.34 -0.12 8.15
CA GLU A 238 29.08 0.54 8.50
C GLU A 238 28.04 -0.46 9.02
N VAL A 239 27.80 -1.56 8.30
CA VAL A 239 26.83 -2.58 8.71
C VAL A 239 27.31 -3.32 9.97
N LYS A 240 28.62 -3.55 10.12
CA LYS A 240 29.17 -4.16 11.33
C LYS A 240 28.86 -3.30 12.57
N SER A 241 29.03 -1.98 12.45
CA SER A 241 28.76 -1.02 13.52
C SER A 241 27.26 -0.86 13.80
N LEU A 242 26.47 -0.58 12.76
CA LEU A 242 25.07 -0.19 12.89
C LEU A 242 24.09 -1.36 12.82
N GLY A 243 24.49 -2.52 12.30
CA GLY A 243 23.63 -3.68 12.06
C GLY A 243 23.71 -4.77 13.12
N ALA A 244 24.68 -4.70 14.04
CA ALA A 244 24.88 -5.70 15.10
C ALA A 244 23.66 -5.81 16.02
N ALA A 245 23.31 -7.03 16.46
CA ALA A 245 22.26 -7.27 17.46
C ALA A 245 22.49 -6.48 18.75
N ASN A 246 23.75 -6.34 19.16
CA ASN A 246 24.21 -5.61 20.35
C ASN A 246 24.90 -4.27 20.01
N SER A 247 24.53 -3.63 18.90
CA SER A 247 25.14 -2.36 18.48
C SER A 247 25.08 -1.30 19.58
N THR A 248 26.23 -0.67 19.86
CA THR A 248 26.35 0.49 20.77
C THR A 248 26.35 1.83 20.02
N THR A 249 26.37 1.79 18.68
CA THR A 249 26.40 2.98 17.82
C THR A 249 25.03 3.30 17.21
N ARG A 250 24.22 2.27 16.91
CA ARG A 250 22.87 2.42 16.37
C ARG A 250 21.96 3.09 17.41
N THR A 251 21.24 4.14 17.00
CA THR A 251 20.32 4.86 17.90
C THR A 251 19.02 4.07 18.15
N ALA A 252 18.27 4.48 19.16
CA ALA A 252 16.95 3.91 19.44
C ALA A 252 15.97 4.10 18.26
N ASP A 253 15.95 5.27 17.63
CA ASP A 253 15.10 5.53 16.45
C ASP A 253 15.52 4.67 15.25
N GLN A 254 16.82 4.49 15.02
CA GLN A 254 17.32 3.60 13.96
C GLN A 254 16.92 2.13 14.22
N THR A 255 16.94 1.68 15.48
CA THR A 255 16.45 0.35 15.86
C THR A 255 14.95 0.20 15.62
N GLN A 256 14.16 1.23 15.97
CA GLN A 256 12.72 1.22 15.70
C GLN A 256 12.43 1.23 14.20
N ALA A 257 13.17 2.01 13.40
CA ALA A 257 13.05 2.01 11.94
C ALA A 257 13.41 0.65 11.33
N ALA A 258 14.45 -0.02 11.85
CA ALA A 258 14.86 -1.36 11.42
C ALA A 258 13.71 -2.37 11.54
N TRP A 259 13.07 -2.44 12.71
CA TRP A 259 11.96 -3.34 12.96
C TRP A 259 10.67 -2.90 12.27
N PHE A 260 10.39 -1.59 12.22
CA PHE A 260 9.19 -1.06 11.58
C PHE A 260 9.07 -1.51 10.11
N TRP A 261 10.19 -1.57 9.39
CA TRP A 261 10.24 -1.98 7.98
C TRP A 261 10.66 -3.45 7.79
N ALA A 262 10.82 -4.23 8.85
CA ALA A 262 11.29 -5.61 8.77
C ALA A 262 10.29 -6.51 8.03
N ASN A 263 9.23 -6.94 8.71
CA ASN A 263 8.14 -7.76 8.16
C ASN A 263 8.66 -9.00 7.39
N ASP A 264 9.80 -9.55 7.79
CA ASP A 264 10.40 -10.71 7.12
C ASP A 264 9.75 -12.04 7.57
N LEU A 265 8.98 -12.02 8.65
CA LEU A 265 8.38 -13.19 9.28
C LEU A 265 7.01 -13.55 8.67
N ASN A 266 6.74 -14.86 8.58
CA ASN A 266 5.40 -15.35 8.26
C ASN A 266 4.39 -14.95 9.36
N GLY A 267 3.11 -14.86 9.01
CA GLY A 267 2.07 -14.33 9.89
C GLY A 267 1.94 -12.79 9.85
N THR A 268 2.91 -12.08 9.28
CA THR A 268 2.80 -10.66 8.90
C THR A 268 2.33 -10.53 7.45
N TYR A 269 1.95 -9.32 7.03
CA TYR A 269 1.64 -9.03 5.63
C TYR A 269 2.87 -9.00 4.70
N LYS A 270 4.08 -9.27 5.20
CA LYS A 270 5.35 -9.20 4.47
C LYS A 270 5.66 -7.80 3.90
N PRO A 271 6.85 -7.54 3.35
CA PRO A 271 7.19 -6.19 2.88
C PRO A 271 6.24 -5.66 1.78
N PRO A 272 5.80 -6.46 0.80
CA PRO A 272 4.80 -5.98 -0.17
C PRO A 272 3.47 -5.59 0.46
N GLY A 273 2.95 -6.37 1.42
CA GLY A 273 1.69 -6.06 2.07
C GLY A 273 1.74 -4.79 2.92
N GLN A 274 2.88 -4.47 3.53
CA GLN A 274 3.07 -3.20 4.24
C GLN A 274 2.86 -2.01 3.30
N LEU A 275 3.44 -2.07 2.10
CA LEU A 275 3.33 -0.98 1.12
C LEU A 275 1.90 -0.86 0.57
N PHE A 276 1.18 -1.97 0.35
CA PHE A 276 -0.26 -1.92 0.03
C PHE A 276 -1.12 -1.38 1.18
N ALA A 277 -0.77 -1.69 2.43
CA ALA A 277 -1.44 -1.12 3.61
C ALA A 277 -1.21 0.40 3.69
N HIS A 278 0.01 0.87 3.42
CA HIS A 278 0.33 2.30 3.36
C HIS A 278 -0.37 2.99 2.18
N THR A 279 -0.49 2.34 1.02
CA THR A 279 -1.31 2.83 -0.09
C THR A 279 -2.77 3.00 0.35
N GLN A 280 -3.35 2.05 1.08
CA GLN A 280 -4.71 2.15 1.63
C GLN A 280 -4.86 3.30 2.62
N ILE A 281 -3.90 3.51 3.52
CA ILE A 281 -3.88 4.65 4.46
C ILE A 281 -3.92 5.97 3.68
N VAL A 282 -3.05 6.10 2.68
CA VAL A 282 -2.95 7.31 1.85
C VAL A 282 -4.23 7.52 1.04
N ALA A 283 -4.76 6.47 0.41
CA ALA A 283 -6.01 6.50 -0.35
C ALA A 283 -7.21 6.96 0.51
N LYS A 284 -7.36 6.38 1.71
CA LYS A 284 -8.39 6.77 2.68
C LYS A 284 -8.22 8.22 3.15
N SER A 285 -6.98 8.65 3.36
CA SER A 285 -6.68 10.04 3.72
C SER A 285 -7.03 11.01 2.58
N ALA A 286 -6.67 10.69 1.33
CA ALA A 286 -6.99 11.49 0.15
C ALA A 286 -8.47 11.43 -0.28
N LYS A 287 -9.30 10.65 0.42
CA LYS A 287 -10.71 10.40 0.10
C LYS A 287 -10.89 9.97 -1.36
N LEU A 288 -10.05 9.04 -1.82
CA LEU A 288 -10.12 8.61 -3.20
C LEU A 288 -11.45 7.94 -3.52
N THR A 289 -11.96 8.18 -4.72
CA THR A 289 -13.10 7.41 -5.25
C THR A 289 -12.67 5.98 -5.56
N GLN A 290 -13.63 5.08 -5.69
CA GLN A 290 -13.36 3.68 -6.07
C GLN A 290 -12.59 3.57 -7.41
N ALA A 291 -12.88 4.46 -8.36
CA ALA A 291 -12.14 4.57 -9.62
C ALA A 291 -10.69 5.03 -9.41
N GLY A 292 -10.50 6.03 -8.53
CA GLY A 292 -9.17 6.49 -8.12
C GLY A 292 -8.36 5.39 -7.44
N ASN A 293 -9.00 4.63 -6.54
CA ASN A 293 -8.39 3.48 -5.87
C ASN A 293 -8.00 2.39 -6.86
N ALA A 294 -8.89 2.01 -7.79
CA ALA A 294 -8.58 1.01 -8.81
C ALA A 294 -7.32 1.40 -9.63
N ARG A 295 -7.18 2.67 -10.00
CA ARG A 295 -5.98 3.16 -10.71
C ARG A 295 -4.73 3.21 -9.83
N LEU A 296 -4.83 3.77 -8.62
CA LEU A 296 -3.69 3.91 -7.72
C LEU A 296 -3.10 2.55 -7.36
N PHE A 297 -3.95 1.61 -6.93
CA PHE A 297 -3.49 0.29 -6.53
C PHE A 297 -2.96 -0.53 -7.71
N ALA A 298 -3.50 -0.35 -8.92
CA ALA A 298 -2.95 -0.99 -10.10
C ALA A 298 -1.57 -0.42 -10.48
N LEU A 299 -1.35 0.90 -10.43
CA LEU A 299 -0.02 1.49 -10.66
C LEU A 299 1.00 0.97 -9.64
N VAL A 300 0.63 0.96 -8.35
CA VAL A 300 1.46 0.41 -7.27
C VAL A 300 1.73 -1.08 -7.48
N GLY A 301 0.69 -1.86 -7.78
CA GLY A 301 0.79 -3.30 -7.98
C GLY A 301 1.68 -3.66 -9.16
N LEU A 302 1.49 -3.04 -10.32
CA LEU A 302 2.32 -3.28 -11.51
C LEU A 302 3.78 -2.90 -11.25
N ALA A 303 4.03 -1.75 -10.62
CA ALA A 303 5.38 -1.32 -10.26
C ALA A 303 6.04 -2.27 -9.26
N MET A 304 5.33 -2.71 -8.22
CA MET A 304 5.88 -3.65 -7.23
C MET A 304 6.07 -5.06 -7.79
N GLY A 305 5.16 -5.54 -8.66
CA GLY A 305 5.30 -6.83 -9.33
C GLY A 305 6.59 -6.89 -10.16
N ASP A 306 6.88 -5.84 -10.94
CA ASP A 306 8.12 -5.75 -11.70
C ASP A 306 9.34 -5.44 -10.83
N ALA A 307 9.17 -4.73 -9.70
CA ALA A 307 10.26 -4.49 -8.76
C ALA A 307 10.81 -5.79 -8.17
N ALA A 308 9.94 -6.79 -7.93
CA ALA A 308 10.38 -8.13 -7.55
C ALA A 308 11.27 -8.77 -8.63
N ILE A 309 10.86 -8.65 -9.90
CA ILE A 309 11.61 -9.21 -11.04
C ILE A 309 12.98 -8.54 -11.13
N VAL A 310 13.05 -7.21 -11.09
CA VAL A 310 14.32 -6.47 -11.15
C VAL A 310 15.24 -6.82 -9.98
N ALA A 311 14.70 -6.88 -8.76
CA ALA A 311 15.50 -7.18 -7.58
C ALA A 311 16.07 -8.60 -7.63
N TRP A 312 15.26 -9.59 -8.01
CA TRP A 312 15.71 -10.98 -8.10
C TRP A 312 16.60 -11.26 -9.32
N ASP A 313 16.36 -10.58 -10.43
CA ASP A 313 17.27 -10.59 -11.58
C ASP A 313 18.65 -10.08 -11.16
N THR A 314 18.70 -8.98 -10.41
CA THR A 314 19.97 -8.45 -9.89
C THR A 314 20.66 -9.42 -8.91
N LYS A 315 19.87 -10.08 -8.04
CA LYS A 315 20.38 -11.00 -7.02
C LYS A 315 20.98 -12.28 -7.58
N TYR A 316 20.36 -12.85 -8.61
CA TYR A 316 20.67 -14.21 -9.07
C TYR A 316 21.19 -14.29 -10.51
N GLN A 317 20.94 -13.27 -11.34
CA GLN A 317 21.16 -13.34 -12.79
C GLN A 317 22.28 -12.40 -13.26
N THR A 318 23.19 -12.04 -12.35
CA THR A 318 24.38 -11.23 -12.65
C THR A 318 25.66 -11.98 -12.31
N SER A 319 26.81 -11.43 -12.67
CA SER A 319 28.11 -12.01 -12.32
C SER A 319 28.48 -11.89 -10.84
N ILE A 320 27.66 -11.19 -10.04
CA ILE A 320 27.88 -10.96 -8.61
C ILE A 320 26.57 -11.23 -7.85
N ASP A 321 26.41 -12.45 -7.34
CA ASP A 321 25.42 -12.81 -6.33
C ASP A 321 25.98 -12.57 -4.92
N LEU A 322 26.05 -11.30 -4.51
CA LEU A 322 26.81 -10.90 -3.32
C LEU A 322 26.30 -11.57 -2.01
N TRP A 323 27.23 -12.06 -1.18
CA TRP A 323 26.96 -12.60 0.15
C TRP A 323 26.36 -11.58 1.13
N ARG A 324 25.71 -12.07 2.20
CA ARG A 324 25.13 -11.21 3.23
C ARG A 324 26.21 -10.60 4.14
N PRO A 325 25.92 -9.46 4.80
CA PRO A 325 26.86 -8.86 5.76
C PRO A 325 27.34 -9.82 6.86
N GLU A 326 26.48 -10.73 7.31
CA GLU A 326 26.85 -11.77 8.28
C GLU A 326 28.04 -12.60 7.79
N SER A 327 27.98 -13.14 6.57
CA SER A 327 29.09 -13.88 5.97
C SER A 327 30.34 -13.01 5.81
N ALA A 328 30.18 -11.78 5.30
CA ALA A 328 31.30 -10.86 5.11
C ALA A 328 32.02 -10.49 6.41
N ILE A 329 31.29 -10.40 7.54
CA ILE A 329 31.84 -10.01 8.83
C ILE A 329 32.45 -11.22 9.55
N HIS A 330 31.91 -12.43 9.38
CA HIS A 330 32.44 -13.63 10.02
C HIS A 330 33.78 -14.07 9.43
N GLU A 331 33.94 -13.96 8.11
CA GLU A 331 35.02 -14.63 7.38
C GLU A 331 36.38 -13.97 7.64
N PRO A 332 37.40 -14.73 8.07
CA PRO A 332 38.73 -14.20 8.36
C PRO A 332 39.53 -13.96 7.07
N GLN A 333 39.67 -12.69 6.66
CA GLN A 333 40.67 -12.20 5.70
C GLN A 333 40.63 -12.75 4.25
N ASP A 334 39.71 -13.64 3.91
CA ASP A 334 39.57 -14.21 2.55
C ASP A 334 38.99 -13.22 1.52
N ASP A 335 38.57 -12.03 1.95
CA ASP A 335 38.20 -10.92 1.06
C ASP A 335 39.42 -10.08 0.60
N ASN A 336 40.62 -10.41 1.11
CA ASN A 336 41.90 -9.73 0.83
C ASN A 336 41.85 -8.21 1.06
N ASN A 337 41.08 -7.76 2.05
CA ASN A 337 40.95 -6.36 2.40
C ASN A 337 41.42 -6.10 3.83
N ALA A 338 42.52 -5.37 4.00
CA ALA A 338 43.07 -5.09 5.33
C ALA A 338 42.18 -4.16 6.19
N ASP A 339 41.23 -3.47 5.57
CA ASP A 339 40.30 -2.54 6.23
C ASP A 339 39.02 -3.23 6.72
N THR A 340 38.80 -4.50 6.41
CA THR A 340 37.74 -5.34 7.00
C THR A 340 38.33 -6.21 8.10
N LYS A 341 37.75 -6.12 9.30
CA LYS A 341 38.18 -6.94 10.44
C LYS A 341 37.14 -8.02 10.71
N PRO A 342 37.51 -9.31 10.74
CA PRO A 342 36.54 -10.36 11.04
C PRO A 342 36.02 -10.27 12.47
N ASP A 343 34.81 -10.79 12.67
CA ASP A 343 34.16 -11.00 13.97
C ASP A 343 33.19 -12.17 13.84
N ALA A 344 33.67 -13.36 14.17
CA ALA A 344 32.89 -14.60 14.12
C ALA A 344 31.72 -14.65 15.13
N THR A 345 31.63 -13.69 16.07
CA THR A 345 30.55 -13.63 17.07
C THR A 345 29.45 -12.65 16.68
N TRP A 346 29.67 -11.86 15.63
CA TRP A 346 28.72 -10.87 15.16
C TRP A 346 27.38 -11.52 14.75
N LYS A 347 26.27 -10.86 15.05
CA LYS A 347 24.94 -11.29 14.61
C LYS A 347 24.16 -10.07 14.10
N PRO A 348 23.33 -10.21 13.05
CA PRO A 348 22.47 -9.11 12.61
C PRO A 348 21.42 -8.80 13.68
N LEU A 349 20.88 -7.58 13.69
CA LEU A 349 19.73 -7.24 14.53
C LEU A 349 18.49 -8.08 14.17
N SER A 350 18.29 -8.38 12.89
CA SER A 350 17.20 -9.25 12.40
C SER A 350 17.10 -10.52 13.23
N ALA A 351 15.89 -10.86 13.68
CA ALA A 351 15.61 -11.99 14.55
C ALA A 351 14.16 -12.47 14.41
N ASP A 352 13.94 -13.76 14.59
CA ASP A 352 12.60 -14.33 14.68
C ASP A 352 11.94 -14.04 16.05
N THR A 353 10.71 -14.50 16.27
CA THR A 353 9.99 -14.30 17.54
C THR A 353 10.59 -15.09 18.71
N ASN A 354 11.49 -16.05 18.45
CA ASN A 354 12.22 -16.81 19.46
C ASN A 354 13.58 -16.18 19.79
N GLY A 355 13.92 -15.04 19.15
CA GLY A 355 15.21 -14.36 19.33
C GLY A 355 16.36 -14.99 18.54
N VAL A 356 16.07 -15.86 17.57
CA VAL A 356 17.10 -16.43 16.68
C VAL A 356 17.42 -15.40 15.60
N ASN A 357 18.64 -14.88 15.62
CA ASN A 357 19.10 -13.95 14.59
C ASN A 357 19.26 -14.65 13.23
N PHE A 358 18.88 -13.98 12.15
CA PHE A 358 18.96 -14.57 10.81
C PHE A 358 19.20 -13.51 9.73
N SER A 359 19.84 -13.93 8.64
CA SER A 359 19.84 -13.18 7.37
C SER A 359 18.87 -13.84 6.38
N PRO A 360 18.07 -13.10 5.60
CA PRO A 360 17.15 -13.73 4.64
C PRO A 360 17.89 -14.57 3.57
N PRO A 361 17.33 -15.74 3.16
CA PRO A 361 18.06 -16.76 2.40
C PRO A 361 18.10 -16.44 0.89
N PHE A 362 18.71 -15.32 0.53
CA PHE A 362 18.95 -14.89 -0.84
C PHE A 362 20.10 -13.87 -0.91
N PRO A 363 20.79 -13.69 -2.05
CA PRO A 363 21.88 -12.74 -2.24
C PRO A 363 21.54 -11.32 -1.78
N SER A 364 22.54 -10.54 -1.37
CA SER A 364 22.34 -9.20 -0.81
C SER A 364 22.01 -8.19 -1.92
N TYR A 365 22.82 -8.12 -2.98
CA TYR A 365 22.71 -7.08 -3.98
C TYR A 365 21.67 -7.43 -5.05
N THR A 366 20.63 -6.64 -5.30
CA THR A 366 20.26 -5.38 -4.62
C THR A 366 19.19 -5.60 -3.54
N SER A 367 18.92 -4.62 -2.68
CA SER A 367 17.92 -4.77 -1.61
C SER A 367 16.50 -4.84 -2.18
N GLY A 368 15.78 -5.93 -1.88
CA GLY A 368 14.39 -6.11 -2.30
C GLY A 368 13.48 -5.03 -1.69
N HIS A 369 13.59 -4.81 -0.38
CA HIS A 369 12.89 -3.73 0.34
C HIS A 369 13.08 -2.37 -0.32
N ALA A 370 14.32 -1.97 -0.60
CA ALA A 370 14.62 -0.68 -1.23
C ALA A 370 13.99 -0.59 -2.64
N THR A 371 14.05 -1.67 -3.41
CA THR A 371 13.47 -1.73 -4.77
C THR A 371 11.95 -1.61 -4.73
N PHE A 372 11.28 -2.35 -3.84
CA PHE A 372 9.83 -2.25 -3.64
C PHE A 372 9.41 -0.86 -3.15
N ALA A 373 10.12 -0.31 -2.16
CA ALA A 373 9.76 0.96 -1.55
C ALA A 373 9.95 2.13 -2.52
N ALA A 374 11.01 2.12 -3.34
CA ALA A 374 11.20 3.09 -4.40
C ALA A 374 10.16 2.95 -5.52
N ALA A 375 9.83 1.73 -5.93
CA ALA A 375 8.78 1.49 -6.92
C ALA A 375 7.41 1.98 -6.42
N TRP A 376 7.09 1.69 -5.16
CA TRP A 376 5.90 2.19 -4.48
C TRP A 376 5.92 3.73 -4.44
N ALA A 377 6.97 4.35 -3.92
CA ALA A 377 7.03 5.80 -3.80
C ALA A 377 6.93 6.51 -5.16
N GLY A 378 7.59 5.99 -6.19
CA GLY A 378 7.47 6.52 -7.55
C GLY A 378 6.05 6.39 -8.10
N ALA A 379 5.37 5.26 -7.86
CA ALA A 379 3.98 5.07 -8.29
C ALA A 379 3.02 6.04 -7.57
N MET A 380 3.19 6.20 -6.25
CA MET A 380 2.43 7.17 -5.44
C MET A 380 2.67 8.61 -5.96
N LYS A 381 3.92 8.98 -6.19
CA LYS A 381 4.29 10.30 -6.75
C LYS A 381 3.67 10.55 -8.12
N GLY A 382 3.76 9.56 -9.02
CA GLY A 382 3.20 9.68 -10.37
C GLY A 382 1.67 9.76 -10.37
N PHE A 383 1.00 9.11 -9.41
CA PHE A 383 -0.46 9.23 -9.27
C PHE A 383 -0.89 10.58 -8.69
N PHE A 384 -0.27 11.02 -7.58
CA PHE A 384 -0.64 12.26 -6.90
C PHE A 384 -0.02 13.52 -7.52
N SER A 385 0.89 13.35 -8.49
CA SER A 385 1.71 14.44 -9.06
C SER A 385 2.48 15.26 -8.01
N THR A 386 2.76 14.66 -6.84
CA THR A 386 3.52 15.27 -5.75
C THR A 386 4.19 14.20 -4.89
N ASP A 387 5.33 14.55 -4.31
CA ASP A 387 5.99 13.74 -3.28
C ASP A 387 5.63 14.17 -1.86
N ALA A 388 5.22 15.44 -1.70
CA ALA A 388 4.92 16.03 -0.40
C ALA A 388 3.52 15.62 0.05
N PHE A 389 3.38 14.39 0.53
CA PHE A 389 2.16 13.85 1.10
C PHE A 389 2.43 13.31 2.51
N ARG A 390 1.89 13.98 3.52
CA ARG A 390 2.06 13.55 4.91
C ARG A 390 1.12 12.41 5.25
N PHE A 391 1.66 11.35 5.86
CA PHE A 391 0.88 10.22 6.35
C PHE A 391 1.57 9.56 7.54
N VAL A 392 0.79 8.79 8.31
CA VAL A 392 1.27 7.96 9.40
C VAL A 392 1.24 6.50 8.92
N GLY A 393 2.40 5.88 8.80
CA GLY A 393 2.55 4.47 8.46
C GLY A 393 2.42 3.57 9.69
N THR A 394 1.99 2.33 9.44
CA THR A 394 1.87 1.26 10.43
C THR A 394 2.82 0.10 10.12
N THR A 395 3.04 -0.76 11.09
CA THR A 395 3.78 -2.02 10.93
C THR A 395 3.05 -3.17 11.61
N GLU A 396 3.23 -4.38 11.09
CA GLU A 396 2.82 -5.63 11.74
C GLU A 396 4.01 -6.48 12.19
N ASP A 397 5.21 -5.91 12.11
CA ASP A 397 6.39 -6.61 12.61
C ASP A 397 6.26 -6.84 14.12
N PRO A 398 6.43 -8.08 14.60
CA PRO A 398 6.22 -8.41 16.02
C PRO A 398 7.19 -7.65 16.94
N HIS A 399 8.36 -7.23 16.45
CA HIS A 399 9.33 -6.45 17.22
C HIS A 399 9.05 -4.94 17.20
N ALA A 400 8.05 -4.50 16.42
CA ALA A 400 7.59 -3.11 16.35
C ALA A 400 6.05 -3.01 16.48
N SER A 401 5.41 -3.96 17.16
CA SER A 401 3.95 -3.97 17.33
C SER A 401 3.45 -2.66 17.95
N GLY A 402 2.45 -2.04 17.31
CA GLY A 402 1.87 -0.77 17.72
C GLY A 402 2.72 0.47 17.40
N VAL A 403 3.89 0.33 16.79
CA VAL A 403 4.72 1.47 16.36
C VAL A 403 4.05 2.17 15.17
N LEU A 404 3.94 3.49 15.29
CA LEU A 404 3.51 4.39 14.23
C LEU A 404 4.68 5.28 13.81
N ARG A 405 4.84 5.51 12.50
CA ARG A 405 5.86 6.43 11.98
C ARG A 405 5.25 7.48 11.07
N SER A 406 5.62 8.74 11.27
CA SER A 406 5.12 9.86 10.46
C SER A 406 6.10 10.18 9.34
N PHE A 407 5.58 10.27 8.12
CA PHE A 407 6.39 10.58 6.94
C PHE A 407 5.95 11.90 6.31
N THR A 408 6.92 12.69 5.86
CA THR A 408 6.68 13.97 5.16
C THR A 408 6.33 13.80 3.69
N GLY A 409 6.58 12.62 3.14
CA GLY A 409 6.38 12.29 1.74
C GLY A 409 6.69 10.84 1.43
N PHE A 410 6.40 10.42 0.20
CA PHE A 410 6.59 9.03 -0.24
C PHE A 410 8.07 8.67 -0.35
N SER A 411 8.90 9.56 -0.91
CA SER A 411 10.35 9.33 -0.99
C SER A 411 10.98 9.25 0.40
N ALA A 412 10.48 10.01 1.39
CA ALA A 412 10.99 9.95 2.76
C ALA A 412 10.74 8.58 3.40
N ALA A 413 9.53 8.02 3.21
CA ALA A 413 9.20 6.67 3.66
C ALA A 413 10.06 5.61 2.93
N ALA A 414 10.26 5.74 1.62
CA ALA A 414 11.08 4.81 0.85
C ALA A 414 12.57 4.85 1.25
N THR A 415 13.13 6.03 1.49
CA THR A 415 14.51 6.19 1.96
C THR A 415 14.70 5.57 3.35
N GLU A 416 13.75 5.76 4.27
CA GLU A 416 13.82 5.12 5.58
C GLU A 416 13.68 3.60 5.47
N ASN A 417 12.77 3.10 4.62
CA ASN A 417 12.63 1.67 4.33
C ASN A 417 13.93 1.08 3.79
N ALA A 418 14.57 1.72 2.80
CA ALA A 418 15.82 1.27 2.22
C ALA A 418 16.95 1.25 3.26
N ARG A 419 17.08 2.32 4.06
CA ARG A 419 18.12 2.45 5.08
C ARG A 419 17.89 1.53 6.28
N SER A 420 16.64 1.17 6.60
CA SER A 420 16.29 0.26 7.69
C SER A 420 17.04 -1.07 7.61
N ARG A 421 17.38 -1.52 6.40
CA ARG A 421 18.01 -2.81 6.14
C ARG A 421 19.48 -2.86 6.57
N VAL A 422 20.15 -1.71 6.57
CA VAL A 422 21.49 -1.52 7.13
C VAL A 422 21.42 -1.62 8.65
N TYR A 423 20.46 -0.92 9.27
CA TYR A 423 20.23 -0.96 10.71
C TYR A 423 19.81 -2.36 11.20
N LEU A 424 19.09 -3.10 10.38
CA LEU A 424 18.67 -4.48 10.64
C LEU A 424 19.83 -5.49 10.46
N GLY A 425 20.96 -5.07 9.87
CA GLY A 425 22.16 -5.89 9.69
C GLY A 425 22.12 -6.84 8.50
N VAL A 426 21.19 -6.70 7.56
CA VAL A 426 20.97 -7.69 6.50
C VAL A 426 21.37 -7.21 5.10
N HIS A 427 21.70 -5.93 4.94
CA HIS A 427 22.09 -5.33 3.66
C HIS A 427 23.18 -4.26 3.86
N TYR A 428 23.96 -4.03 2.80
CA TYR A 428 24.88 -2.90 2.67
C TYR A 428 24.12 -1.64 2.20
N GLN A 429 24.72 -0.45 2.37
CA GLN A 429 24.12 0.78 1.83
C GLN A 429 24.06 0.79 0.30
N PHE A 430 25.05 0.23 -0.41
CA PHE A 430 24.94 0.11 -1.87
C PHE A 430 23.78 -0.80 -2.31
N ASP A 431 23.34 -1.75 -1.47
CA ASP A 431 22.16 -2.59 -1.78
C ASP A 431 20.91 -1.72 -1.74
N ALA A 432 20.84 -0.79 -0.79
CA ALA A 432 19.77 0.19 -0.70
C ALA A 432 19.81 1.17 -1.90
N ASP A 433 20.97 1.71 -2.23
CA ASP A 433 21.12 2.70 -3.32
C ASP A 433 20.77 2.10 -4.68
N GLY A 434 21.24 0.90 -4.98
CA GLY A 434 20.92 0.18 -6.20
C GLY A 434 19.42 -0.07 -6.34
N GLY A 435 18.78 -0.53 -5.26
CA GLY A 435 17.35 -0.81 -5.25
C GLY A 435 16.51 0.46 -5.40
N MET A 436 16.92 1.53 -4.71
CA MET A 436 16.28 2.85 -4.84
C MET A 436 16.34 3.39 -6.27
N SER A 437 17.49 3.24 -6.94
CA SER A 437 17.68 3.64 -8.33
C SER A 437 16.77 2.86 -9.28
N SER A 438 16.81 1.53 -9.20
CA SER A 438 16.00 0.62 -10.03
C SER A 438 14.51 0.83 -9.84
N GLY A 439 14.04 0.82 -8.59
CA GLY A 439 12.62 0.97 -8.28
C GLY A 439 12.07 2.33 -8.72
N SER A 440 12.82 3.41 -8.54
CA SER A 440 12.41 4.75 -8.98
C SER A 440 12.30 4.84 -10.50
N ALA A 441 13.29 4.32 -11.24
CA ALA A 441 13.27 4.31 -12.70
C ALA A 441 12.10 3.47 -13.25
N LEU A 442 11.88 2.29 -12.67
CA LEU A 442 10.76 1.42 -12.99
C LEU A 442 9.41 2.12 -12.77
N ALA A 443 9.20 2.76 -11.63
CA ALA A 443 7.95 3.43 -11.34
C ALA A 443 7.67 4.63 -12.27
N ASN A 444 8.70 5.38 -12.65
CA ASN A 444 8.59 6.43 -13.65
C ASN A 444 8.14 5.86 -15.01
N HIS A 445 8.68 4.70 -15.41
CA HIS A 445 8.25 4.01 -16.62
C HIS A 445 6.79 3.53 -16.53
N VAL A 446 6.39 2.92 -15.41
CA VAL A 446 5.01 2.46 -15.20
C VAL A 446 4.04 3.63 -15.29
N THR A 447 4.25 4.68 -14.48
CA THR A 447 3.34 5.83 -14.41
C THR A 447 3.34 6.68 -15.68
N GLY A 448 4.46 6.72 -16.41
CA GLY A 448 4.59 7.44 -17.67
C GLY A 448 3.98 6.73 -18.89
N ASN A 449 3.75 5.41 -18.84
CA ASN A 449 3.36 4.63 -20.02
C ASN A 449 2.11 3.76 -19.84
N PHE A 450 1.74 3.41 -18.61
CA PHE A 450 0.63 2.50 -18.32
C PHE A 450 -0.46 3.18 -17.51
N LEU A 451 -1.70 2.72 -17.72
CA LEU A 451 -2.90 3.23 -17.05
C LEU A 451 -3.00 4.75 -17.16
N ARG A 452 -2.45 5.29 -18.26
CA ARG A 452 -2.46 6.71 -18.52
C ARG A 452 -3.91 7.13 -18.58
N PRO A 453 -4.25 8.26 -17.95
CA PRO A 453 -5.61 8.72 -17.99
C PRO A 453 -6.09 8.90 -19.43
N ALA A 454 -7.38 8.74 -19.66
CA ALA A 454 -7.93 8.85 -21.01
C ALA A 454 -7.57 10.25 -21.58
N VAL A 455 -6.70 10.28 -22.59
CA VAL A 455 -6.16 11.49 -23.21
C VAL A 455 -7.28 12.23 -23.97
N PRO A 456 -7.20 13.56 -24.08
CA PRO A 456 -8.04 14.51 -23.36
C PRO A 456 -9.41 14.69 -24.04
N ALA A 457 -10.42 13.90 -23.68
CA ALA A 457 -11.79 14.44 -23.81
C ALA A 457 -11.93 15.69 -22.90
N TYR A 458 -11.12 15.73 -21.82
CA TYR A 458 -11.08 16.82 -20.86
C TYR A 458 -9.64 17.29 -20.61
N ALA A 459 -9.12 18.18 -21.46
CA ALA A 459 -8.03 19.05 -21.01
C ALA A 459 -8.67 20.05 -20.05
N PHE A 460 -8.64 19.76 -18.75
CA PHE A 460 -9.26 20.64 -17.75
C PHE A 460 -8.56 22.00 -17.80
N ASP A 461 -9.27 23.00 -18.32
CA ASP A 461 -8.79 24.34 -18.66
C ASP A 461 -8.99 25.33 -17.51
N GLY A 462 -9.80 24.99 -16.51
CA GLY A 462 -9.90 25.78 -15.29
C GLY A 462 -11.07 25.40 -14.38
N PHE A 463 -11.17 26.17 -13.30
CA PHE A 463 -12.39 26.27 -12.50
C PHE A 463 -13.13 27.53 -12.92
N TYR A 464 -14.46 27.49 -12.97
CA TYR A 464 -15.28 28.68 -13.11
C TYR A 464 -16.26 28.76 -11.92
N GLU A 465 -16.08 29.81 -11.12
CA GLU A 465 -16.76 30.14 -9.87
C GLU A 465 -16.63 29.09 -8.75
N GLY A 466 -15.81 29.44 -7.74
CA GLY A 466 -15.81 28.83 -6.43
C GLY A 466 -16.65 29.69 -5.48
N GLN A 467 -17.77 29.18 -4.98
CA GLN A 467 -18.49 29.81 -3.86
C GLN A 467 -18.17 29.04 -2.58
N VAL A 468 -17.73 29.77 -1.56
CA VAL A 468 -17.53 29.24 -0.21
C VAL A 468 -18.79 29.55 0.59
N LYS A 469 -19.55 28.52 0.95
CA LYS A 469 -20.65 28.67 1.90
C LYS A 469 -20.18 28.17 3.26
N TYR A 470 -19.99 29.10 4.18
CA TYR A 470 -19.71 28.80 5.58
C TYR A 470 -21.03 28.51 6.29
N ASP A 471 -21.18 27.30 6.82
CA ASP A 471 -22.35 26.93 7.62
C ASP A 471 -22.02 27.11 9.10
N SER A 472 -21.96 28.38 9.51
CA SER A 472 -22.13 28.91 10.89
C SER A 472 -21.33 30.21 11.07
N SER A 473 -21.98 31.21 11.66
CA SER A 473 -21.33 32.33 12.33
C SER A 473 -20.59 31.79 13.55
N TYR A 474 -19.28 31.63 13.45
CA TYR A 474 -18.47 31.02 14.51
C TYR A 474 -17.47 32.04 15.06
N PRO A 475 -17.42 32.27 16.38
CA PRO A 475 -16.46 33.20 16.97
C PRO A 475 -15.04 32.66 16.79
N ASP A 476 -14.09 33.58 16.55
CA ASP A 476 -12.67 33.27 16.41
C ASP A 476 -12.16 32.40 17.59
N GLY A 477 -11.46 31.31 17.26
CA GLY A 477 -10.64 30.57 18.24
C GLY A 477 -11.16 29.21 18.74
N VAL A 478 -12.28 28.68 18.27
CA VAL A 478 -12.71 27.31 18.63
C VAL A 478 -12.51 26.33 17.45
N ALA A 479 -12.03 25.12 17.74
CA ALA A 479 -11.79 24.08 16.74
C ALA A 479 -13.09 23.29 16.47
N GLY A 480 -13.48 23.10 15.21
CA GLY A 480 -14.56 22.15 14.85
C GLY A 480 -15.60 22.54 13.80
N GLY A 481 -15.47 23.66 13.07
CA GLY A 481 -16.42 24.03 12.01
C GLY A 481 -16.24 23.25 10.69
N SER A 482 -17.31 23.12 9.90
CA SER A 482 -17.24 22.57 8.52
C SER A 482 -17.54 23.66 7.48
N MET A 483 -16.87 23.60 6.35
CA MET A 483 -16.99 24.52 5.22
C MET A 483 -17.40 23.71 3.99
N THR A 484 -18.46 24.10 3.30
CA THR A 484 -18.79 23.49 2.01
C THR A 484 -18.27 24.37 0.88
N LEU A 485 -17.35 23.82 0.10
CA LEU A 485 -16.80 24.43 -1.09
C LEU A 485 -17.57 23.91 -2.30
N THR A 486 -18.10 24.82 -3.12
CA THR A 486 -18.74 24.48 -4.38
C THR A 486 -17.89 25.01 -5.53
N PHE A 487 -17.56 24.16 -6.51
CA PHE A 487 -16.74 24.55 -7.68
C PHE A 487 -17.26 23.91 -8.98
N GLY A 488 -17.11 24.62 -10.09
CA GLY A 488 -17.31 24.06 -11.44
C GLY A 488 -15.99 23.53 -12.02
N LEU A 489 -16.04 22.41 -12.74
CA LEU A 489 -14.94 21.98 -13.60
C LEU A 489 -15.37 22.17 -15.05
N SER A 490 -14.50 22.75 -15.88
CA SER A 490 -14.64 22.73 -17.33
C SER A 490 -13.52 21.94 -17.97
N ALA A 491 -13.79 21.43 -19.15
CA ALA A 491 -12.73 21.04 -20.05
C ALA A 491 -13.10 21.36 -21.48
N ASN A 492 -12.14 21.94 -22.22
CA ASN A 492 -12.38 22.49 -23.55
C ASN A 492 -13.64 23.38 -23.58
N GLY A 493 -13.82 24.22 -22.55
CA GLY A 493 -14.99 25.11 -22.39
C GLY A 493 -16.32 24.43 -22.04
N THR A 494 -16.37 23.10 -21.85
CA THR A 494 -17.60 22.38 -21.52
C THR A 494 -17.66 22.00 -20.03
N PRO A 495 -18.78 22.25 -19.31
CA PRO A 495 -18.97 21.80 -17.94
C PRO A 495 -18.83 20.28 -17.77
N VAL A 496 -18.05 19.85 -16.78
CA VAL A 496 -17.86 18.44 -16.42
C VAL A 496 -18.70 18.13 -15.18
N THR A 497 -19.72 17.30 -15.32
CA THR A 497 -20.61 16.89 -14.21
C THR A 497 -20.41 15.44 -13.78
N ASP A 498 -19.36 14.79 -14.28
CA ASP A 498 -19.00 13.44 -13.91
C ASP A 498 -18.45 13.36 -12.49
N LEU A 499 -19.15 12.67 -11.59
CA LEU A 499 -18.68 12.45 -10.22
C LEU A 499 -17.27 11.83 -10.17
N ASN A 500 -16.93 10.99 -11.16
CA ASN A 500 -15.62 10.34 -11.23
C ASN A 500 -14.51 11.21 -11.86
N ALA A 501 -14.83 12.44 -12.31
CA ALA A 501 -13.81 13.37 -12.78
C ALA A 501 -12.92 13.87 -11.63
N VAL A 502 -13.47 13.98 -10.43
CA VAL A 502 -12.71 14.25 -9.20
C VAL A 502 -12.45 12.92 -8.51
N VAL A 503 -11.18 12.52 -8.45
CA VAL A 503 -10.79 11.25 -7.84
C VAL A 503 -10.23 11.42 -6.43
N GLY A 504 -9.97 12.65 -5.97
CA GLY A 504 -9.53 12.94 -4.61
C GLY A 504 -9.44 14.44 -4.32
N VAL A 505 -9.31 14.79 -3.04
CA VAL A 505 -9.19 16.19 -2.59
C VAL A 505 -8.22 16.29 -1.41
N SER A 506 -7.53 17.42 -1.29
CA SER A 506 -6.75 17.77 -0.10
C SER A 506 -6.87 19.26 0.24
N TRP A 507 -6.65 19.62 1.50
CA TRP A 507 -6.74 20.99 1.99
C TRP A 507 -5.38 21.42 2.55
N ASN A 508 -4.79 22.47 1.99
CA ASN A 508 -3.45 22.97 2.33
C ASN A 508 -2.36 21.90 2.25
N GLY A 509 -2.48 20.99 1.28
CA GLY A 509 -1.61 19.82 1.16
C GLY A 509 -1.76 18.79 2.28
N GLN A 510 -2.78 18.94 3.15
CA GLN A 510 -3.18 17.94 4.14
C GLN A 510 -4.37 17.15 3.59
N PRO A 511 -4.20 15.84 3.36
CA PRO A 511 -5.30 14.95 3.02
C PRO A 511 -6.12 14.65 4.29
N GLY A 512 -7.42 14.35 4.14
CA GLY A 512 -8.31 13.98 5.25
C GLY A 512 -8.99 15.15 5.94
N ALA A 513 -8.68 16.39 5.55
CA ALA A 513 -9.40 17.58 6.00
C ALA A 513 -10.80 17.71 5.38
N SER A 514 -11.24 16.83 4.47
CA SER A 514 -12.63 16.77 4.03
C SER A 514 -13.47 15.84 4.92
N SER A 515 -14.61 16.33 5.41
CA SER A 515 -15.58 15.53 6.19
C SER A 515 -16.45 14.62 5.33
N GLY A 516 -16.45 14.79 4.00
CA GLY A 516 -17.36 14.08 3.11
C GLY A 516 -16.76 13.70 1.76
N ALA A 517 -17.44 12.77 1.07
CA ALA A 517 -17.18 12.46 -0.32
C ALA A 517 -17.51 13.67 -1.21
N VAL A 518 -16.82 13.80 -2.34
CA VAL A 518 -17.20 14.77 -3.36
C VAL A 518 -18.58 14.39 -3.89
N SER A 519 -19.46 15.36 -4.08
CA SER A 519 -20.79 15.19 -4.68
C SER A 519 -20.97 16.17 -5.83
N VAL A 520 -21.93 15.91 -6.72
CA VAL A 520 -22.32 16.86 -7.78
C VAL A 520 -23.75 17.30 -7.55
N VAL A 521 -23.95 18.59 -7.27
CA VAL A 521 -25.26 19.21 -7.02
C VAL A 521 -25.44 20.37 -7.99
N ASN A 522 -26.56 20.36 -8.73
CA ASN A 522 -26.86 21.38 -9.75
C ASN A 522 -25.71 21.61 -10.76
N GLY A 523 -25.02 20.53 -11.15
CA GLY A 523 -23.91 20.58 -12.09
C GLY A 523 -22.59 21.13 -11.52
N ARG A 524 -22.47 21.27 -10.19
CA ARG A 524 -21.24 21.74 -9.51
C ARG A 524 -20.77 20.71 -8.51
N TYR A 525 -19.47 20.59 -8.34
CA TYR A 525 -18.89 19.74 -7.31
C TYR A 525 -19.01 20.41 -5.96
N GLN A 526 -19.44 19.65 -4.96
CA GLN A 526 -19.43 20.04 -3.55
C GLN A 526 -18.50 19.14 -2.77
N VAL A 527 -17.64 19.78 -1.96
CA VAL A 527 -16.80 19.12 -0.98
C VAL A 527 -16.92 19.83 0.36
N THR A 528 -17.17 19.06 1.42
CA THR A 528 -17.18 19.59 2.78
C THR A 528 -15.79 19.39 3.41
N ILE A 529 -15.20 20.47 3.90
CA ILE A 529 -13.90 20.55 4.56
C ILE A 529 -14.10 20.82 6.05
N LEU A 530 -13.34 20.15 6.90
CA LEU A 530 -13.09 20.45 8.30
C LEU A 530 -11.74 21.18 8.41
N PRO A 531 -11.71 22.51 8.25
CA PRO A 531 -10.51 23.27 8.51
C PRO A 531 -10.20 23.17 10.01
N GLY A 532 -9.28 22.30 10.40
CA GLY A 532 -8.92 22.05 11.81
C GLY A 532 -8.48 23.28 12.62
N LYS A 533 -8.33 24.45 11.98
CA LYS A 533 -8.23 25.78 12.59
C LYS A 533 -9.13 26.74 11.83
N ALA A 534 -9.62 27.80 12.51
CA ALA A 534 -10.34 28.90 11.87
C ALA A 534 -9.61 29.35 10.60
N CYS A 535 -10.37 29.58 9.52
CA CYS A 535 -9.82 29.99 8.24
C CYS A 535 -9.28 31.42 8.36
N GLY A 536 -8.05 31.56 8.87
CA GLY A 536 -7.41 32.86 9.10
C GLY A 536 -7.05 33.58 7.80
N LEU A 537 -6.61 34.83 7.91
CA LEU A 537 -6.26 35.75 6.81
C LEU A 537 -5.15 35.28 5.83
N ARG A 538 -4.61 34.06 5.99
CA ARG A 538 -3.66 33.46 5.05
C ARG A 538 -4.43 32.62 4.03
N GLY A 539 -4.17 32.84 2.74
CA GLY A 539 -4.80 32.09 1.66
C GLY A 539 -4.67 30.58 1.87
N GLN A 540 -5.80 29.89 1.86
CA GLN A 540 -5.88 28.43 1.95
C GLN A 540 -5.96 27.85 0.54
N THR A 541 -5.69 26.56 0.38
CA THR A 541 -5.74 25.88 -0.92
C THR A 541 -6.50 24.57 -0.83
N LEU A 542 -7.57 24.43 -1.61
CA LEU A 542 -8.15 23.14 -1.92
C LEU A 542 -7.45 22.59 -3.16
N SER A 543 -6.76 21.46 -3.05
CA SER A 543 -6.21 20.75 -4.22
C SER A 543 -7.16 19.63 -4.61
N VAL A 544 -7.63 19.66 -5.85
CA VAL A 544 -8.53 18.66 -6.45
C VAL A 544 -7.71 17.76 -7.34
N LEU A 545 -7.64 16.47 -7.00
CA LEU A 545 -7.03 15.46 -7.85
C LEU A 545 -8.06 14.98 -8.87
N LEU A 546 -7.72 15.15 -10.13
CA LEU A 546 -8.59 14.82 -11.25
C LEU A 546 -8.25 13.43 -11.80
N ARG A 547 -9.25 12.79 -12.43
CA ARG A 547 -9.06 11.49 -13.07
C ARG A 547 -7.98 11.49 -14.14
N ASP A 548 -7.72 12.66 -14.75
CA ASP A 548 -6.68 12.86 -15.74
C ASP A 548 -5.26 12.85 -15.13
N GLY A 549 -5.15 12.55 -13.83
CA GLY A 549 -3.91 12.49 -13.06
C GLY A 549 -3.39 13.87 -12.64
N SER A 550 -4.01 14.94 -13.13
CA SER A 550 -3.60 16.29 -12.82
C SER A 550 -4.22 16.78 -11.51
N SER A 551 -3.50 17.64 -10.80
CA SER A 551 -4.02 18.35 -9.63
C SER A 551 -4.36 19.78 -10.01
N ARG A 552 -5.46 20.31 -9.47
CA ARG A 552 -5.86 21.71 -9.63
C ARG A 552 -6.07 22.35 -8.28
N ASN A 553 -5.46 23.51 -8.07
CA ASN A 553 -5.54 24.25 -6.82
C ASN A 553 -6.59 25.35 -6.92
N LEU A 554 -7.52 25.35 -5.97
CA LEU A 554 -8.45 26.44 -5.72
C LEU A 554 -7.96 27.22 -4.50
N PHE A 555 -7.63 28.49 -4.71
CA PHE A 555 -7.28 29.39 -3.61
C PHE A 555 -8.56 29.83 -2.90
N VAL A 556 -8.61 29.60 -1.60
CA VAL A 556 -9.75 29.95 -0.75
C VAL A 556 -9.31 31.07 0.18
N THR A 557 -9.92 32.24 -0.01
CA THR A 557 -9.79 33.37 0.91
C THR A 557 -11.02 33.41 1.80
N CYS A 558 -10.81 33.36 3.11
CA CYS A 558 -11.87 33.52 4.08
C CYS A 558 -11.91 34.97 4.54
N THR A 559 -13.05 35.62 4.35
CA THR A 559 -13.34 36.95 4.89
C THR A 559 -14.12 36.78 6.18
N VAL A 560 -13.65 37.44 7.25
CA VAL A 560 -14.44 37.60 8.48
C VAL A 560 -15.64 38.48 8.12
N VAL A 561 -16.85 37.99 8.40
CA VAL A 561 -18.10 38.73 8.21
C VAL A 561 -18.47 39.47 9.48
#